data_AF-A0A7X7JB76-F1
#
_entry.id   AF-A0A7X7JB76-F1
#
_cell.length_a   1.000
_cell.length_b   1.000
_cell.length_c   1.000
_cell.angle_alpha   90.00
_cell.angle_beta   90.00
_cell.angle_gamma   90.00
#
_symmetry.space_group_name_H-M   'P 1'
#
loop_
_entity.id
_entity.type
_entity.pdbx_description
1 polymer ?
#
loop_
_entity_poly.entity_id
_entity_poly.type
_entity_poly.pdbx_seq_one_letter_code
_entity_poly.pdbx_strand_id
1 'polypeptide(L)'
;MTTPAEIQVAKTLSGIQPVTEAAVLKAYERLDALTKPRRSLGYLEEIAARYAALRQEARPSAARKRVAVFVGDHRVVEEGVSAYPSSVTAL
;
A
#
# COMPACT_ATOMS: atom_id res chain seq x y z
N MET A 1 19.69 -16.64 -19.97
CA MET A 1 19.89 -16.96 -18.53
C MET A 1 19.14 -15.89 -17.74
N THR A 2 18.25 -16.28 -16.82
CA THR A 2 17.44 -15.35 -16.02
C THR A 2 18.31 -14.66 -14.96
N THR A 3 18.20 -13.34 -14.81
CA THR A 3 18.97 -12.57 -13.83
C THR A 3 18.48 -12.81 -12.39
N PRO A 4 19.30 -12.60 -11.35
CA PRO A 4 18.85 -12.68 -9.96
C PRO A 4 17.66 -11.76 -9.64
N ALA A 5 17.60 -10.57 -10.28
CA ALA A 5 16.50 -9.64 -10.11
C ALA A 5 15.19 -10.18 -10.69
N GLU A 6 15.24 -10.79 -11.88
CA GLU A 6 14.08 -11.43 -12.51
C GLU A 6 13.53 -12.58 -11.65
N ILE A 7 14.42 -13.38 -11.03
CA ILE A 7 14.03 -14.43 -10.09
C ILE A 7 13.31 -13.84 -8.86
N GLN A 8 13.84 -12.73 -8.31
CA GLN A 8 13.24 -12.08 -7.15
C GLN A 8 11.87 -11.46 -7.47
N VAL A 9 11.71 -10.87 -8.66
CA VAL A 9 10.42 -10.34 -9.12
C VAL A 9 9.40 -11.47 -9.25
N ALA A 10 9.76 -12.55 -9.95
CA ALA A 10 8.86 -13.70 -10.12
C ALA A 10 8.42 -14.30 -8.78
N LYS A 11 9.35 -14.44 -7.82
CA LYS A 11 9.05 -14.90 -6.46
C LYS A 11 8.13 -13.96 -5.70
N THR A 12 8.29 -12.65 -5.87
CA THR A 12 7.44 -11.66 -5.20
C THR A 12 6.02 -11.70 -5.74
N LEU A 13 5.88 -11.79 -7.07
CA LEU A 13 4.58 -11.89 -7.74
C LEU A 13 3.80 -13.14 -7.32
N SER A 14 4.47 -14.29 -7.20
CA SER A 14 3.81 -15.54 -6.78
C SER A 14 3.30 -15.50 -5.32
N GLY A 15 3.82 -14.59 -4.50
CA GLY A 15 3.37 -14.40 -3.13
C GLY A 15 2.14 -13.49 -2.96
N ILE A 16 1.68 -12.81 -4.02
CA ILE A 16 0.54 -11.90 -3.95
C ILE A 16 -0.76 -12.72 -3.92
N GLN A 17 -1.56 -12.54 -2.87
CA GLN A 17 -2.83 -13.21 -2.70
C GLN A 17 -3.99 -12.20 -2.72
N PRO A 18 -5.15 -12.54 -3.31
CA PRO A 18 -6.32 -11.68 -3.24
C PRO A 18 -6.85 -11.60 -1.80
N VAL A 19 -7.49 -10.48 -1.50
CA VAL A 19 -8.29 -10.35 -0.26
C VAL A 19 -9.54 -11.20 -0.40
N THR A 20 -9.91 -11.94 0.64
CA THR A 20 -11.12 -12.78 0.63
C THR A 20 -12.35 -11.98 1.08
N GLU A 21 -13.51 -12.29 0.51
CA GLU A 21 -14.79 -11.69 0.93
C GLU A 21 -15.08 -11.94 2.41
N ALA A 22 -14.75 -13.13 2.91
CA ALA A 22 -14.89 -13.48 4.32
C ALA A 22 -14.08 -12.56 5.24
N ALA A 23 -12.87 -12.15 4.83
CA ALA A 23 -12.06 -11.22 5.62
C ALA A 23 -12.68 -9.81 5.67
N VAL A 24 -13.27 -9.37 4.56
CA VAL A 24 -13.99 -8.09 4.48
C VAL A 24 -15.26 -8.11 5.34
N LEU A 25 -16.03 -9.20 5.26
CA LEU A 25 -17.24 -9.39 6.06
C LEU A 25 -16.92 -9.34 7.57
N LYS A 26 -15.92 -10.11 8.01
CA LYS A 26 -15.48 -10.14 9.41
C LYS A 26 -15.01 -8.78 9.92
N ALA A 27 -14.36 -7.99 9.06
CA ALA A 27 -13.95 -6.64 9.42
C ALA A 27 -15.16 -5.73 9.65
N TYR A 28 -16.19 -5.81 8.80
CA TYR A 28 -17.40 -5.03 8.96
C TYR A 28 -18.28 -5.50 10.12
N GLU A 29 -18.41 -6.80 10.37
CA GLU A 29 -19.11 -7.35 11.55
C GLU A 29 -18.58 -6.72 12.84
N ARG A 30 -17.26 -6.60 12.94
CA ARG A 30 -16.62 -5.93 14.07
C ARG A 30 -16.96 -4.45 14.13
N LEU A 31 -16.86 -3.72 13.01
CA LEU A 31 -17.10 -2.28 12.96
C LEU A 31 -18.56 -1.95 13.30
N ASP A 32 -19.49 -2.79 12.85
CA ASP A 32 -20.93 -2.66 13.10
C ASP A 32 -21.31 -3.02 14.55
N ALA A 33 -20.43 -3.71 15.30
CA ALA A 33 -20.59 -4.03 16.72
C ALA A 33 -20.03 -2.95 17.67
N LEU A 34 -19.41 -1.88 17.15
CA LEU A 34 -18.93 -0.77 17.97
C LEU A 34 -20.10 0.13 18.41
N THR A 35 -19.89 0.88 19.51
CA THR A 35 -20.88 1.84 20.04
C THR A 35 -21.01 3.08 19.15
N LYS A 36 -21.57 2.89 17.97
CA LYS A 36 -21.86 3.91 16.95
C LYS A 36 -23.03 3.43 16.07
N PRO A 37 -23.82 4.31 15.44
CA PRO A 37 -24.74 3.86 14.41
C PRO A 37 -23.97 3.13 13.30
N ARG A 38 -24.59 2.10 12.72
CA ARG A 38 -23.95 1.30 11.67
C ARG A 38 -23.52 2.20 10.51
N ARG A 39 -22.28 2.03 10.06
CA ARG A 39 -21.68 2.77 8.94
C ARG A 39 -21.63 4.30 9.09
N SER A 40 -21.80 4.84 10.30
CA SER A 40 -21.89 6.29 10.52
C SER A 40 -20.59 7.06 10.26
N LEU A 41 -19.44 6.40 10.19
CA LEU A 41 -18.15 7.06 9.93
C LEU A 41 -17.75 7.04 8.44
N GLY A 42 -18.64 6.52 7.57
CA GLY A 42 -18.47 6.53 6.12
C GLY A 42 -17.12 5.98 5.67
N TYR A 43 -16.36 6.79 4.93
CA TYR A 43 -15.08 6.40 4.34
C TYR A 43 -14.03 5.90 5.36
N LEU A 44 -14.10 6.35 6.62
CA LEU A 44 -13.19 5.86 7.65
C LEU A 44 -13.43 4.37 7.95
N GLU A 45 -14.68 3.91 7.90
CA GLU A 45 -15.00 2.49 8.05
C GLU A 45 -14.56 1.68 6.83
N GLU A 46 -14.65 2.24 5.63
CA GLU A 46 -14.16 1.60 4.41
C GLU A 46 -12.64 1.36 4.46
N ILE A 47 -11.86 2.38 4.86
CA ILE A 47 -10.41 2.23 5.03
C ILE A 47 -10.10 1.20 6.12
N ALA A 48 -10.78 1.28 7.26
CA ALA A 48 -10.56 0.35 8.38
C ALA A 48 -10.87 -1.10 7.99
N ALA A 49 -11.98 -1.34 7.29
CA ALA A 49 -12.38 -2.67 6.83
C ALA A 49 -11.39 -3.23 5.81
N ARG A 50 -10.97 -2.41 4.84
CA ARG A 50 -9.94 -2.80 3.86
C ARG A 50 -8.62 -3.15 4.52
N TYR A 51 -8.17 -2.36 5.50
CA TYR A 51 -6.92 -2.61 6.21
C TYR A 51 -6.99 -3.90 7.05
N ALA A 52 -8.08 -4.11 7.80
CA ALA A 52 -8.32 -5.35 8.54
C ALA A 52 -8.33 -6.59 7.63
N ALA A 53 -9.01 -6.50 6.48
CA ALA A 53 -9.08 -7.59 5.52
C ALA A 53 -7.71 -7.90 4.88
N LEU A 54 -6.95 -6.87 4.48
CA LEU A 54 -5.58 -7.02 3.96
C LEU A 54 -4.63 -7.68 4.96
N ARG A 55 -4.82 -7.41 6.26
CA ARG A 55 -4.01 -7.98 7.33
C ARG A 55 -4.54 -9.33 7.83
N GLN A 56 -5.69 -9.78 7.35
CA GLN A 56 -6.43 -10.95 7.84
C GLN A 56 -6.61 -10.94 9.37
N GLU A 57 -6.78 -9.74 9.94
CA GLU A 57 -6.81 -9.50 11.38
C GLU A 57 -7.92 -8.48 11.67
N ALA A 58 -8.78 -8.73 12.66
CA ALA A 58 -9.92 -7.84 12.96
C ALA A 58 -9.50 -6.52 13.64
N ARG A 59 -8.31 -6.49 14.27
CA ARG A 59 -7.76 -5.33 14.99
C ARG A 59 -6.28 -5.12 14.63
N PRO A 60 -5.95 -4.88 13.35
CA PRO A 60 -4.56 -4.76 12.94
C PRO A 60 -3.94 -3.50 13.56
N SER A 61 -2.71 -3.62 14.05
CA SER A 61 -1.95 -2.47 14.51
C SER A 61 -1.40 -1.65 13.34
N ALA A 62 -1.62 -0.34 13.37
CA ALA A 62 -1.00 0.63 12.45
C ALA A 62 0.26 1.29 13.04
N ALA A 63 0.88 0.70 14.07
CA ALA A 63 1.99 1.34 14.80
C ALA A 63 3.26 1.50 13.93
N ARG A 64 3.59 0.50 13.10
CA ARG A 64 4.80 0.51 12.27
C ARG A 64 4.47 0.97 10.87
N LYS A 65 4.89 2.18 10.53
CA LYS A 65 4.70 2.80 9.21
C LYS A 65 6.06 3.05 8.58
N ARG A 66 6.14 2.93 7.25
CA ARG A 66 7.35 3.23 6.47
C ARG A 66 6.95 4.06 5.26
N VAL A 67 7.78 5.03 4.93
CA VAL A 67 7.72 5.78 3.67
C VAL A 67 9.01 5.44 2.93
N ALA A 68 8.87 4.91 1.71
CA ALA A 68 10.01 4.67 0.83
C ALA A 68 9.99 5.73 -0.26
N VAL A 69 11.03 6.56 -0.31
CA VAL A 69 11.22 7.58 -1.35
C VAL A 69 12.23 7.02 -2.34
N PHE A 70 11.81 6.85 -3.58
CA PHE A 70 12.67 6.42 -4.67
C PHE A 70 13.07 7.65 -5.47
N VAL A 71 14.39 7.89 -5.53
CA VAL A 71 14.97 9.06 -6.17
C VAL A 71 15.92 8.56 -7.26
N GLY A 72 15.84 9.16 -8.44
CA GLY A 72 16.66 8.78 -9.58
C GLY A 72 16.63 9.84 -10.68
N ASP A 73 17.77 10.01 -11.33
CA ASP A 73 17.92 10.97 -12.42
C ASP A 73 17.39 10.41 -13.74
N HIS A 74 16.97 11.35 -14.59
CA HIS A 74 16.57 11.07 -15.95
C HIS A 74 17.41 11.93 -16.88
N ARG A 75 18.15 11.30 -17.79
CA ARG A 75 19.07 12.01 -18.70
C ARG A 75 18.38 12.97 -19.67
N VAL A 76 17.08 12.81 -19.88
CA VAL A 76 16.27 13.74 -20.70
C VAL A 76 16.30 15.19 -20.17
N VAL A 77 16.70 15.41 -18.92
CA VAL A 77 16.95 16.75 -18.37
C VAL A 77 17.98 17.53 -19.20
N GLU A 78 18.92 16.86 -19.86
CA GLU A 78 19.91 17.47 -20.77
C GLU A 78 19.23 18.19 -21.96
N GLU A 79 18.00 17.82 -22.31
CA GLU A 79 17.19 18.44 -23.38
C GLU A 79 16.45 19.72 -22.94
N GLY A 80 16.71 20.22 -21.71
CA GLY A 80 16.11 21.47 -21.21
C GLY A 80 14.64 21.39 -20.83
N VAL A 81 14.10 20.18 -20.65
CA VAL A 81 12.67 19.94 -20.33
C VAL A 81 12.31 20.12 -18.85
N SER A 82 13.32 20.34 -17.99
CA SER A 82 13.15 20.47 -16.54
C SER A 82 13.40 21.90 -16.07
N ALA A 83 12.59 22.35 -15.10
CA ALA A 83 12.77 23.64 -14.45
C ALA A 83 13.99 23.68 -13.50
N TYR A 84 14.53 22.52 -13.13
CA TYR A 84 15.65 22.40 -12.19
C TYR A 84 16.74 21.46 -12.73
N PRO A 85 18.02 21.72 -12.40
CA PRO A 85 19.12 20.84 -12.81
C PRO A 85 19.07 19.49 -12.10
N SER A 86 19.65 18.46 -12.72
CA SER A 86 19.74 17.10 -12.15
C SER A 86 20.45 17.04 -10.80
N SER A 87 21.34 17.99 -10.48
CA SER A 87 21.99 18.07 -9.17
C SER A 87 21.02 18.20 -7.99
N VAL A 88 19.78 18.66 -8.21
CA VAL A 88 18.76 18.73 -7.16
C VAL A 88 18.34 17.35 -6.66
N THR A 89 18.42 16.32 -7.51
CA THR A 89 18.13 14.92 -7.16
C THR A 89 19.02 14.41 -6.03
N ALA A 90 20.23 14.96 -5.86
CA ALA A 90 21.20 14.55 -4.85
C ALA A 90 21.13 15.33 -3.53
N LEU A 91 20.24 16.34 -3.43
CA LEU A 91 20.04 17.17 -2.23
C LEU A 91 19.02 16.52 -1.27
#